data_AF-A0A9J6ARH5-F1
#
_entry.id   AF-A0A9J6ARH5-F1
#
_cell.length_a   1.000
_cell.length_b   1.000
_cell.length_c   1.000
_cell.angle_alpha   90.00
_cell.angle_beta   90.00
_cell.angle_gamma   90.00
#
_symmetry.space_group_name_H-M   'P 1'
#
loop_
_entity.id
_entity.type
_entity.pdbx_description
1 polymer ?
#
loop_
_entity_poly.entity_id
_entity_poly.type
_entity_poly.pdbx_seq_one_letter_code
_entity_poly.pdbx_strand_id
1 'polypeptide(L)'
;MAVRGKAMVTLPTLVRAMRRRTSNHMPSNQPLPSLRRAFSLYDQINLIDNVPEDQIRFKQVTDTGFRVKGVHYEGSLLCVGNLLMSWHPKKLSEVTPESLSIFQTVRPVPEILLLGCGKYIQRVNPELRAFIRSTGMKLEAVDSRNAASTYNILNEEGRIVAAALLPYGVES
;
A
#
# COMPACT_ATOMS: atom_id res chain seq x y z
N MET A 1 52.84 11.06 -10.38
CA MET A 1 51.48 11.34 -9.86
C MET A 1 50.68 11.98 -10.99
N ALA A 2 50.03 11.21 -11.86
CA ALA A 2 48.71 10.59 -11.71
C ALA A 2 47.53 11.52 -12.11
N VAL A 3 47.08 11.33 -13.36
CA VAL A 3 45.69 11.33 -13.88
C VAL A 3 44.89 12.65 -13.90
N ARG A 4 44.84 13.28 -15.09
CA ARG A 4 43.68 14.06 -15.57
C ARG A 4 43.27 13.50 -16.93
N GLY A 5 42.19 12.74 -16.98
CA GLY A 5 41.70 12.07 -18.18
C GLY A 5 40.29 12.52 -18.58
N LYS A 6 40.23 13.18 -19.74
CA LYS A 6 39.15 13.13 -20.76
C LYS A 6 37.71 13.39 -20.29
N ALA A 7 37.34 14.67 -20.31
CA ALA A 7 35.99 15.07 -20.73
C ALA A 7 35.90 15.01 -22.27
N MET A 8 34.68 14.87 -22.80
CA MET A 8 34.33 14.99 -24.23
C MET A 8 34.66 13.77 -25.11
N VAL A 9 33.75 12.79 -25.16
CA VAL A 9 33.25 12.11 -26.38
C VAL A 9 32.08 11.23 -25.95
N THR A 10 30.83 11.56 -26.29
CA THR A 10 29.69 10.61 -26.47
C THR A 10 28.36 11.28 -26.89
N LEU A 11 28.30 12.62 -27.02
CA LEU A 11 27.10 13.31 -27.51
C LEU A 11 26.64 12.99 -28.96
N PRO A 12 27.50 12.59 -29.93
CA PRO A 12 27.01 12.25 -31.27
C PRO A 12 26.20 10.95 -31.34
N THR A 13 26.39 10.04 -30.38
CA THR A 13 25.79 8.70 -30.39
C THR A 13 24.33 8.73 -29.92
N LEU A 14 24.00 9.63 -28.98
CA LEU A 14 22.66 9.84 -28.44
C LEU A 14 21.71 10.46 -29.48
N VAL A 15 22.19 11.43 -30.27
CA VAL A 15 21.40 12.06 -31.33
C VAL A 15 21.08 11.08 -32.48
N ARG A 16 21.96 10.10 -32.71
CA ARG A 16 21.75 9.06 -33.73
C ARG A 16 20.75 7.99 -33.29
N ALA A 17 20.62 7.73 -31.98
CA ALA A 17 19.63 6.81 -31.43
C ALA A 17 18.19 7.38 -31.48
N MET A 18 18.04 8.70 -31.42
CA MET A 18 16.73 9.37 -31.48
C MET A 18 16.17 9.58 -32.90
N ARG A 19 16.97 9.34 -33.95
CA ARG A 19 16.56 9.58 -35.36
C ARG A 19 16.04 8.34 -36.10
N ARG A 20 15.84 7.21 -35.42
CA ARG A 20 15.32 5.97 -36.03
C ARG A 20 14.18 5.34 -35.22
N ARG A 21 13.09 6.06 -34.98
CA ARG A 21 11.76 5.47 -34.69
C ARG A 21 10.63 6.39 -35.17
N THR A 22 10.51 6.52 -36.48
CA THR A 22 9.24 6.86 -37.12
C THR A 22 8.93 5.76 -38.12
N SER A 23 8.38 4.66 -37.62
CA SER A 23 7.65 3.70 -38.44
C SER A 23 6.26 3.59 -37.85
N ASN A 24 5.27 4.08 -38.60
CA ASN A 24 3.85 3.90 -38.31
C ASN A 24 3.57 2.41 -38.11
N HIS A 25 3.26 2.03 -36.87
CA HIS A 25 2.57 0.79 -36.53
C HIS A 25 1.57 1.14 -35.44
N MET A 26 0.28 0.85 -35.69
CA MET A 26 -0.73 0.86 -34.63
C MET A 26 -0.22 -0.01 -33.47
N PRO A 27 -0.32 0.44 -32.21
CA PRO A 27 -0.03 -0.44 -31.09
C PRO A 27 -1.07 -1.56 -31.10
N SER A 28 -0.60 -2.79 -31.31
CA SER A 28 -1.41 -3.98 -31.06
C SER A 28 -1.83 -4.00 -29.59
N ASN A 29 -3.00 -4.57 -29.35
CA ASN A 29 -3.65 -4.74 -28.07
C ASN A 29 -2.74 -5.50 -27.08
N GLN A 30 -1.82 -4.79 -26.43
CA GLN A 30 -1.07 -5.32 -25.29
C GLN A 30 -1.99 -5.24 -24.06
N PRO A 31 -2.30 -6.37 -23.39
CA PRO A 31 -3.04 -6.30 -22.15
C PRO A 31 -2.22 -5.48 -21.17
N LEU A 32 -2.83 -4.43 -20.61
CA LEU A 32 -2.26 -3.63 -19.54
C LEU A 32 -1.69 -4.58 -18.48
N PRO A 33 -0.48 -4.31 -17.94
CA PRO A 33 0.04 -5.12 -16.85
C PRO A 33 -1.01 -5.12 -15.74
N SER A 34 -1.40 -6.31 -15.27
CA SER A 34 -2.35 -6.44 -14.16
C SER A 34 -1.93 -5.50 -13.04
N LEU A 35 -2.86 -4.76 -12.45
CA LEU A 35 -2.64 -3.83 -11.34
C LEU A 35 -1.66 -4.39 -10.28
N ARG A 36 -1.74 -5.70 -10.00
CA ARG A 36 -0.80 -6.44 -9.12
C ARG A 36 0.69 -6.25 -9.42
N ARG A 37 1.09 -6.11 -10.69
CA ARG A 37 2.50 -5.97 -11.10
C ARG A 37 2.97 -4.52 -11.08
N ALA A 38 2.06 -3.57 -11.30
CA ALA A 38 2.36 -2.15 -11.19
C ALA A 38 2.65 -1.76 -9.73
N PHE A 39 1.88 -2.29 -8.78
CA PHE A 39 2.04 -1.98 -7.35
C PHE A 39 3.36 -2.45 -6.72
N SER A 40 3.97 -3.53 -7.21
CA SER A 40 5.30 -3.97 -6.73
C SER A 40 6.44 -3.03 -7.12
N LEU A 41 6.26 -2.17 -8.14
CA LEU A 41 7.27 -1.21 -8.57
C LEU A 41 7.16 0.13 -7.83
N TYR A 42 5.96 0.51 -7.36
CA TYR A 42 5.78 1.74 -6.59
C TYR A 42 6.45 1.70 -5.21
N ASP A 43 6.63 0.50 -4.62
CA ASP A 43 7.37 0.33 -3.36
C ASP A 43 8.83 0.83 -3.46
N GLN A 44 9.38 0.90 -4.68
CA GLN A 44 10.74 1.39 -4.95
C GLN A 44 10.80 2.87 -5.36
N ILE A 45 9.65 3.52 -5.57
CA ILE A 45 9.63 4.90 -6.04
C ILE A 45 8.86 5.76 -5.03
N ASN A 46 9.56 6.26 -4.02
CA ASN A 46 9.09 7.42 -3.25
C ASN A 46 9.11 8.64 -4.17
N LEU A 47 8.05 8.82 -4.97
CA LEU A 47 7.96 9.82 -6.04
C LEU A 47 7.54 11.22 -5.55
N ILE A 48 7.40 11.44 -4.25
CA ILE A 48 6.93 12.70 -3.68
C ILE A 48 7.83 13.09 -2.51
N ASP A 49 8.63 14.13 -2.72
CA ASP A 49 9.55 14.69 -1.71
C ASP A 49 8.82 15.46 -0.59
N ASN A 50 7.51 15.71 -0.71
CA ASN A 50 6.71 16.49 0.23
C ASN A 50 5.38 15.80 0.57
N VAL A 51 5.44 14.71 1.35
CA VAL A 51 4.26 14.20 2.06
C VAL A 51 4.14 14.95 3.38
N PRO A 52 2.96 15.50 3.74
CA PRO A 52 2.75 16.15 5.04
C PRO A 52 3.17 15.22 6.20
N GLU A 53 4.00 15.70 7.12
CA GLU A 53 4.55 14.89 8.25
C GLU A 53 3.47 14.25 9.14
N ASP A 54 2.26 14.81 9.11
CA ASP A 54 1.10 14.37 9.87
C ASP A 54 0.41 13.13 9.26
N GLN A 55 0.68 12.75 8.01
CA GLN A 55 0.06 11.57 7.39
C GLN A 55 0.67 10.25 7.86
N ILE A 56 -0.18 9.28 8.20
CA ILE A 56 0.26 7.93 8.54
C ILE A 56 0.91 7.28 7.32
N ARG A 57 2.14 6.78 7.51
CA ARG A 57 2.89 6.02 6.51
C ARG A 57 3.52 4.78 7.13
N PHE A 58 3.12 3.62 6.63
CA PHE A 58 3.76 2.36 6.96
C PHE A 58 5.08 2.26 6.19
N LYS A 59 6.20 2.19 6.91
CA LYS A 59 7.55 2.01 6.33
C LYS A 59 7.97 0.56 6.25
N GLN A 60 7.49 -0.27 7.18
CA GLN A 60 7.86 -1.68 7.26
C GLN A 60 6.76 -2.48 7.94
N VAL A 61 6.55 -3.70 7.46
CA VAL A 61 5.78 -4.75 8.15
C VAL A 61 6.79 -5.77 8.67
N THR A 62 6.71 -6.10 9.96
CA THR A 62 7.57 -7.08 10.64
C THR A 62 6.75 -8.30 11.05
N ASP A 63 7.42 -9.33 11.56
CA ASP A 63 6.75 -10.55 12.02
C ASP A 63 5.83 -10.26 13.21
N THR A 64 6.18 -9.30 14.06
CA THR A 64 5.46 -8.97 15.29
C THR A 64 4.67 -7.67 15.22
N GLY A 65 4.84 -6.85 14.19
CA GLY A 65 4.17 -5.55 14.10
C GLY A 65 4.54 -4.72 12.88
N PHE A 66 4.70 -3.41 13.09
CA PHE A 66 4.83 -2.42 12.01
C PHE A 66 5.76 -1.27 12.39
N ARG A 67 6.48 -0.73 11.42
CA ARG A 67 7.19 0.55 11.56
C ARG A 67 6.38 1.65 10.88
N VAL A 68 5.86 2.59 11.65
CA VAL A 68 5.01 3.68 11.16
C VAL A 68 5.64 5.01 11.59
N LYS A 69 5.87 5.92 10.65
CA LYS A 69 6.59 7.20 10.91
C LYS A 69 7.93 7.04 11.66
N GLY A 70 8.61 5.90 11.50
CA GLY A 70 9.87 5.59 12.19
C GLY A 70 9.72 5.01 13.60
N VAL A 71 8.50 4.95 14.15
CA VAL A 71 8.19 4.30 15.43
C VAL A 71 7.82 2.84 15.18
N HIS A 72 8.30 1.93 16.03
CA HIS A 72 7.91 0.52 15.99
C HIS A 72 6.68 0.30 16.88
N TYR A 73 5.66 -0.30 16.30
CA TYR A 73 4.43 -0.69 16.97
C TYR A 73 4.33 -2.21 16.95
N GLU A 74 4.10 -2.81 18.11
CA GLU A 74 3.90 -4.26 18.22
C GLU A 74 2.43 -4.63 18.16
N GLY A 75 2.16 -5.80 17.60
CA GLY A 75 0.82 -6.34 17.42
C GLY A 75 0.08 -5.75 16.22
N SER A 76 -1.21 -6.03 16.19
CA SER A 76 -2.10 -5.61 15.13
C SER A 76 -2.48 -4.14 15.27
N LEU A 77 -2.70 -3.49 14.14
CA LEU A 77 -2.99 -2.05 14.09
C LEU A 77 -4.27 -1.77 13.32
N LEU A 78 -5.03 -0.79 13.82
CA LEU A 78 -6.15 -0.19 13.12
C LEU A 78 -5.80 1.27 12.84
N CYS A 79 -6.11 1.70 11.62
CA CYS A 79 -5.77 3.01 11.12
C CYS A 79 -6.96 3.61 10.37
N VAL A 80 -7.25 4.88 10.64
CA VAL A 80 -8.28 5.65 9.94
C VAL A 80 -7.95 7.14 9.98
N GLY A 81 -7.84 7.77 8.79
CA GLY A 81 -7.31 9.13 8.68
C GLY A 81 -5.91 9.21 9.31
N ASN A 82 -5.70 10.18 10.21
CA ASN A 82 -4.45 10.36 10.97
C ASN A 82 -4.42 9.61 12.31
N LEU A 83 -5.40 8.75 12.59
CA LEU A 83 -5.44 7.94 13.81
C LEU A 83 -4.79 6.57 13.58
N LEU A 84 -3.86 6.22 14.47
CA LEU A 84 -3.24 4.91 14.56
C LEU A 84 -3.50 4.34 15.95
N MET A 85 -4.03 3.13 16.01
CA MET A 85 -4.43 2.51 17.27
C MET A 85 -4.01 1.05 17.30
N SER A 86 -3.69 0.56 18.50
CA SER A 86 -3.59 -0.88 18.75
C SER A 86 -4.94 -1.54 18.49
N TRP A 87 -4.89 -2.71 17.87
CA TRP A 87 -6.07 -3.49 17.51
C TRP A 87 -5.97 -4.89 18.09
N HIS A 88 -7.05 -5.35 18.73
CA HIS A 88 -7.03 -6.53 19.59
C HIS A 88 -6.80 -7.88 18.85
N PRO A 89 -7.41 -8.13 17.67
CA PRO A 89 -7.26 -9.40 16.97
C PRO A 89 -5.80 -9.74 16.66
N LYS A 90 -5.36 -10.95 17.04
CA LYS A 90 -4.01 -11.46 16.77
C LYS A 90 -3.96 -12.40 15.58
N LYS A 91 -5.12 -12.91 15.14
CA LYS A 91 -5.29 -13.78 13.98
C LYS A 91 -6.59 -13.46 13.26
N LEU A 92 -6.72 -13.91 12.01
CA LEU A 92 -7.87 -13.55 11.18
C LEU A 92 -9.20 -14.08 11.72
N SER A 93 -9.20 -15.23 12.40
CA SER A 93 -10.40 -15.79 13.03
C SER A 93 -10.97 -14.95 14.18
N GLU A 94 -10.17 -14.02 14.72
CA GLU A 94 -10.60 -13.05 15.75
C GLU A 94 -11.09 -11.73 15.16
N VAL A 95 -11.07 -11.59 13.83
CA VAL A 95 -11.57 -10.40 13.14
C VAL A 95 -13.08 -10.55 12.95
N THR A 96 -13.84 -9.84 13.78
CA THR A 96 -15.30 -9.89 13.84
C THR A 96 -15.90 -8.50 13.59
N PRO A 97 -17.20 -8.39 13.31
CA PRO A 97 -17.89 -7.11 13.26
C PRO A 97 -17.64 -6.23 14.49
N GLU A 98 -17.61 -6.83 15.69
CA GLU A 98 -17.39 -6.15 16.96
C GLU A 98 -15.98 -5.56 17.03
N SER A 99 -14.96 -6.31 16.59
CA SER A 99 -13.57 -5.81 16.60
C SER A 99 -13.32 -4.70 15.59
N LEU A 100 -14.27 -4.48 14.65
CA LEU A 100 -14.27 -3.40 13.67
C LEU A 100 -15.42 -2.38 13.88
N SER A 101 -16.11 -2.44 15.02
CA SER A 101 -17.30 -1.61 15.34
C SER A 101 -17.04 -0.11 15.27
N ILE A 102 -15.79 0.33 15.46
CA ILE A 102 -15.39 1.73 15.34
C ILE A 102 -15.82 2.37 14.00
N PHE A 103 -15.83 1.59 12.91
CA PHE A 103 -16.22 2.09 11.58
C PHE A 103 -17.71 2.44 11.45
N GLN A 104 -18.56 2.04 12.39
CA GLN A 104 -19.94 2.53 12.45
C GLN A 104 -20.02 4.00 12.87
N THR A 105 -19.02 4.46 13.66
CA THR A 105 -19.02 5.78 14.30
C THR A 105 -18.09 6.77 13.62
N VAL A 106 -16.99 6.31 13.03
CA VAL A 106 -16.00 7.21 12.40
C VAL A 106 -16.62 8.04 11.29
N ARG A 107 -16.35 9.35 11.31
CA ARG A 107 -16.74 10.29 10.27
C ARG A 107 -15.55 11.18 9.89
N PRO A 108 -15.40 11.56 8.60
CA PRO A 108 -16.16 11.07 7.44
C PRO A 108 -15.96 9.54 7.23
N VAL A 109 -16.93 8.89 6.59
CA VAL A 109 -16.87 7.44 6.35
C VAL A 109 -15.76 7.15 5.33
N PRO A 110 -14.79 6.26 5.64
CA PRO A 110 -13.78 5.85 4.68
C PRO A 110 -14.39 5.18 3.44
N GLU A 111 -13.80 5.37 2.27
CA GLU A 111 -14.28 4.75 1.04
C GLU A 111 -14.00 3.24 1.03
N ILE A 112 -12.90 2.84 1.66
CA ILE A 112 -12.36 1.48 1.63
C ILE A 112 -11.62 1.17 2.94
N LEU A 113 -11.86 -0.04 3.44
CA LEU A 113 -11.07 -0.69 4.46
C LEU A 113 -10.16 -1.74 3.82
N LEU A 114 -8.86 -1.57 4.03
CA LEU A 114 -7.83 -2.55 3.68
C LEU A 114 -7.59 -3.48 4.88
N LEU A 115 -7.98 -4.76 4.74
CA LEU A 115 -7.74 -5.78 5.73
C LEU A 115 -6.46 -6.55 5.39
N GLY A 116 -5.43 -6.38 6.20
CA GLY A 116 -4.16 -7.11 6.11
C GLY A 116 -4.23 -8.41 6.91
N CYS A 117 -4.26 -9.54 6.21
CA CYS A 117 -4.46 -10.87 6.79
C CYS A 117 -3.17 -11.55 7.30
N GLY A 118 -2.09 -10.79 7.51
CA GLY A 118 -0.77 -11.32 7.85
C GLY A 118 0.02 -11.71 6.59
N LYS A 119 0.65 -12.89 6.60
CA LYS A 119 1.52 -13.36 5.51
C LYS A 119 0.79 -13.67 4.20
N TYR A 120 -0.41 -14.21 4.29
CA TYR A 120 -1.15 -14.73 3.15
C TYR A 120 -2.54 -14.13 3.07
N ILE A 121 -3.05 -14.00 1.83
CA ILE A 121 -4.44 -13.66 1.59
C ILE A 121 -5.31 -14.81 2.08
N GLN A 122 -6.33 -14.49 2.86
CA GLN A 122 -7.24 -15.46 3.45
C GLN A 122 -8.70 -15.08 3.17
N ARG A 123 -9.59 -16.08 3.19
CA ARG A 123 -11.01 -15.86 2.93
C ARG A 123 -11.66 -15.17 4.13
N VAL A 124 -12.15 -13.97 3.90
CA VAL A 124 -12.90 -13.22 4.91
C VAL A 124 -14.30 -13.79 5.11
N ASN A 125 -14.73 -13.88 6.37
CA ASN A 125 -16.09 -14.26 6.76
C ASN A 125 -17.14 -13.40 6.01
N PRO A 126 -18.14 -13.99 5.34
CA PRO A 126 -19.22 -13.26 4.68
C PRO A 126 -19.94 -12.24 5.59
N GLU A 127 -20.08 -12.55 6.88
CA GLU A 127 -20.67 -11.66 7.88
C GLU A 127 -19.85 -10.38 8.04
N LEU A 128 -18.52 -10.50 8.13
CA LEU A 128 -17.63 -9.34 8.20
C LEU A 128 -17.72 -8.48 6.94
N ARG A 129 -17.81 -9.11 5.75
CA ARG A 129 -18.03 -8.39 4.49
C ARG A 129 -19.36 -7.63 4.49
N ALA A 130 -20.43 -8.26 4.99
CA ALA A 130 -21.74 -7.64 5.08
C ALA A 130 -21.74 -6.46 6.07
N PHE A 131 -21.10 -6.64 7.23
CA PHE A 131 -20.92 -5.59 8.23
C PHE A 131 -20.20 -4.37 7.65
N ILE A 132 -19.03 -4.55 7.03
CA ILE A 132 -18.30 -3.43 6.45
C ILE A 132 -19.10 -2.76 5.34
N ARG A 133 -19.75 -3.53 4.46
CA ARG A 133 -20.63 -2.97 3.43
C ARG A 133 -21.77 -2.13 4.02
N SER A 134 -22.32 -2.53 5.17
CA SER A 134 -23.40 -1.78 5.84
C SER A 134 -22.96 -0.40 6.33
N THR A 135 -21.66 -0.21 6.58
CA THR A 135 -21.09 1.10 6.93
C THR A 135 -20.90 2.02 5.73
N GLY A 136 -21.10 1.52 4.50
CA GLY A 136 -20.87 2.26 3.25
C GLY A 136 -19.46 2.09 2.67
N MET A 137 -18.57 1.37 3.35
CA MET A 137 -17.20 1.14 2.92
C MET A 137 -17.10 -0.11 2.00
N LYS A 138 -16.10 -0.10 1.13
CA LYS A 138 -15.61 -1.33 0.46
C LYS A 138 -14.64 -2.08 1.38
N LEU A 139 -14.59 -3.42 1.25
CA LEU A 139 -13.62 -4.25 1.97
C LEU A 139 -12.72 -4.97 0.98
N GLU A 140 -11.42 -4.66 1.03
CA GLU A 140 -10.38 -5.37 0.29
C GLU A 140 -9.48 -6.11 1.28
N ALA A 141 -9.34 -7.43 1.10
CA ALA A 141 -8.54 -8.27 1.96
C ALA A 141 -7.35 -8.84 1.19
N VAL A 142 -6.15 -8.53 1.68
CA VAL A 142 -4.87 -8.91 1.07
C VAL A 142 -3.86 -9.25 2.18
N ASP A 143 -2.63 -9.64 1.83
CA ASP A 143 -1.56 -9.76 2.83
C ASP A 143 -1.18 -8.38 3.40
N SER A 144 -0.64 -8.33 4.61
CA SER A 144 -0.42 -7.09 5.34
C SER A 144 0.59 -6.15 4.69
N ARG A 145 1.55 -6.69 3.92
CA ARG A 145 2.52 -5.87 3.17
C ARG A 145 1.82 -5.13 2.04
N ASN A 146 1.03 -5.84 1.25
CA ASN A 146 0.24 -5.23 0.18
C ASN A 146 -0.84 -4.29 0.72
N ALA A 147 -1.48 -4.61 1.84
CA ALA A 147 -2.45 -3.71 2.48
C ALA A 147 -1.77 -2.40 2.95
N ALA A 148 -0.62 -2.48 3.62
CA ALA A 148 0.13 -1.31 4.06
C ALA A 148 0.61 -0.42 2.90
N SER A 149 1.11 -1.03 1.81
CA SER A 149 1.52 -0.30 0.60
C SER A 149 0.32 0.38 -0.08
N THR A 150 -0.80 -0.35 -0.24
CA THR A 150 -2.04 0.21 -0.81
C THR A 150 -2.58 1.35 0.05
N TYR A 151 -2.53 1.22 1.38
CA TYR A 151 -2.95 2.28 2.29
C TYR A 151 -2.13 3.55 2.07
N ASN A 152 -0.80 3.44 2.00
CA ASN A 152 0.08 4.60 1.78
C ASN A 152 -0.29 5.34 0.49
N ILE A 153 -0.46 4.61 -0.63
CA ILE A 153 -0.80 5.20 -1.92
C ILE A 153 -2.14 5.94 -1.84
N LEU A 154 -3.18 5.30 -1.32
CA LEU A 154 -4.51 5.91 -1.23
C LEU A 154 -4.54 7.10 -0.27
N ASN A 155 -3.79 7.03 0.82
CA ASN A 155 -3.68 8.12 1.78
C ASN A 155 -2.91 9.31 1.18
N GLU A 156 -1.84 9.07 0.42
CA GLU A 156 -1.09 10.09 -0.33
C GLU A 156 -1.93 10.76 -1.41
N GLU A 157 -2.85 10.03 -2.05
CA GLU A 157 -3.84 10.58 -2.98
C GLU A 157 -4.90 11.47 -2.29
N GLY A 158 -4.86 11.59 -0.96
CA GLY A 158 -5.81 12.37 -0.17
C GLY A 158 -7.17 11.70 -0.01
N ARG A 159 -7.27 10.38 -0.28
CA ARG A 159 -8.51 9.63 -0.12
C ARG A 159 -8.72 9.25 1.33
N ILE A 160 -9.99 9.14 1.73
CA ILE A 160 -10.33 8.70 3.08
C ILE A 160 -10.27 7.18 3.10
N VAL A 161 -9.14 6.63 3.51
CA VAL A 161 -8.88 5.19 3.58
C VAL A 161 -8.70 4.74 5.03
N ALA A 162 -9.12 3.50 5.31
CA ALA A 162 -8.84 2.82 6.56
C ALA A 162 -8.03 1.54 6.32
N ALA A 163 -7.28 1.12 7.34
CA ALA A 163 -6.58 -0.15 7.35
C ALA A 163 -6.74 -0.87 8.68
N ALA A 164 -6.89 -2.19 8.64
CA ALA A 164 -6.83 -3.07 9.81
C ALA A 164 -5.84 -4.19 9.49
N LEU A 165 -4.70 -4.21 10.18
CA LEU A 165 -3.52 -4.98 9.77
C LEU A 165 -3.07 -5.93 10.88
N LEU A 166 -2.97 -7.21 10.54
CA LEU A 166 -2.31 -8.24 11.35
C LEU A 166 -0.80 -8.28 11.02
N PRO A 167 0.11 -8.52 11.98
CA PRO A 167 1.53 -8.67 11.70
C PRO A 167 1.85 -9.80 10.70
N TYR A 168 3.02 -9.72 10.04
CA TYR A 168 3.40 -10.71 9.04
C TYR A 168 3.55 -12.13 9.62
N GLY A 169 4.01 -12.25 10.86
CA GLY A 169 4.23 -13.53 11.54
C GLY A 169 2.96 -14.20 12.06
N VAL A 170 1.79 -13.62 11.80
CA VAL A 170 0.50 -14.24 12.17
C VAL A 170 0.23 -15.43 11.26
N GLU A 171 0.17 -16.61 11.86
CA GLU A 171 -0.32 -17.83 11.24
C GLU A 171 -1.82 -18.01 11.50
N SER A 172 -2.53 -18.63 10.54
CA SER A 172 -3.98 -18.85 10.55
C SER A 172 -4.46 -19.76 11.68
#